data_AF-A0A484CFE1-F1
#
_entry.id   AF-A0A484CFE1-F1
#
_cell.length_a   1.000
_cell.length_b   1.000
_cell.length_c   1.000
_cell.angle_alpha   90.00
_cell.angle_beta   90.00
_cell.angle_gamma   90.00
#
_symmetry.space_group_name_H-M   'P 1'
#
loop_
_entity.id
_entity.type
_entity.pdbx_description
1 polymer ?
#
loop_
_entity_poly.entity_id
_entity_poly.type
_entity_poly.pdbx_seq_one_letter_code
_entity_poly.pdbx_strand_id
1 'polypeptide(L)'
;MYATPPGYGAFMHPLGSVFLQTFCTLLKEDGNRNLELTRLMTRLSHRVAYSFQAKGGNFAGKKEMPCLVTRLTREVFPFAEPGKDSGAAGLSATSLLDTQHVSTRTPSIS
;
A
#
# COMPACT_ATOMS: atom_id res chain seq x y z
N MET A 1 -4.31 2.92 2.14
CA MET A 1 -5.15 1.92 1.43
C MET A 1 -5.96 1.17 2.46
N TYR A 2 -7.20 0.81 2.15
CA TYR A 2 -8.07 0.01 3.02
C TYR A 2 -8.23 -1.42 2.47
N ALA A 3 -8.46 -2.39 3.35
CA ALA A 3 -8.61 -3.81 2.98
C ALA A 3 -9.89 -4.08 2.17
N THR A 4 -10.94 -3.30 2.39
CA THR A 4 -12.21 -3.35 1.64
C THR A 4 -12.77 -1.96 1.36
N PRO A 5 -13.63 -1.80 0.35
CA PRO A 5 -14.44 -0.60 0.18
C PRO A 5 -15.43 -0.43 1.35
N PRO A 6 -15.93 0.81 1.57
CA PRO A 6 -16.94 1.06 2.59
C PRO A 6 -18.19 0.20 2.36
N GLY A 7 -18.75 -0.36 3.43
CA GLY A 7 -19.91 -1.24 3.39
C GLY A 7 -19.58 -2.74 3.22
N TYR A 8 -18.30 -3.12 3.12
CA TYR A 8 -17.87 -4.51 2.98
C TYR A 8 -16.95 -4.94 4.12
N GLY A 9 -17.11 -6.18 4.59
CA GLY A 9 -16.28 -6.75 5.65
C GLY A 9 -14.94 -7.28 5.12
N ALA A 10 -13.85 -7.02 5.85
CA ALA A 10 -12.53 -7.58 5.59
C ALA A 10 -12.41 -8.98 6.22
N PHE A 11 -11.64 -9.87 5.59
CA PHE A 11 -11.45 -11.24 6.06
C PHE A 11 -10.16 -11.41 6.85
N MET A 12 -10.27 -12.16 7.95
CA MET A 12 -9.14 -12.47 8.82
C MET A 12 -9.00 -13.98 8.98
N HIS A 13 -7.80 -14.48 8.73
CA HIS A 13 -7.39 -15.83 9.09
C HIS A 13 -6.80 -15.79 10.51
N PRO A 14 -6.78 -16.90 11.27
CA PRO A 14 -6.04 -16.99 12.54
C PRO A 14 -4.56 -16.59 12.45
N LEU A 15 -3.98 -16.64 11.25
CA LEU A 15 -2.59 -16.24 10.97
C LEU A 15 -2.46 -14.75 10.57
N GLY A 16 -3.56 -14.00 10.54
CA GLY A 16 -3.60 -12.58 10.16
C GLY A 16 -4.60 -12.25 9.05
N SER A 17 -4.72 -10.96 8.74
CA SER A 17 -5.60 -10.49 7.66
C SER A 17 -5.08 -10.90 6.30
N VAL A 18 -5.99 -11.25 5.39
CA VAL A 18 -5.66 -11.58 3.99
C VAL A 18 -4.90 -10.43 3.33
N PHE A 19 -5.37 -9.20 3.52
CA PHE A 19 -4.76 -7.98 3.02
C PHE A 19 -3.29 -7.84 3.43
N LEU A 20 -2.98 -7.83 4.73
CA LEU A 20 -1.61 -7.64 5.21
C LEU A 20 -0.69 -8.80 4.86
N GLN A 21 -1.18 -10.05 4.92
CA GLN A 21 -0.38 -11.21 4.50
C GLN A 21 0.02 -11.07 3.03
N THR A 22 -0.93 -10.73 2.15
CA THR A 22 -0.67 -10.54 0.74
C THR A 22 0.30 -9.38 0.50
N PHE A 23 0.15 -8.28 1.24
CA PHE A 23 1.04 -7.13 1.16
C PHE A 23 2.48 -7.48 1.57
N CYS A 24 2.66 -8.15 2.71
CA CYS A 24 3.97 -8.59 3.18
C CYS A 24 4.63 -9.59 2.21
N THR A 25 3.85 -10.50 1.61
CA THR A 25 4.36 -11.41 0.58
C THR A 25 4.82 -10.64 -0.65
N LEU A 26 4.03 -9.68 -1.14
CA LEU A 26 4.43 -8.85 -2.29
C LEU A 26 5.71 -8.07 -2.01
N LEU A 27 5.91 -7.53 -0.80
CA LEU A 27 7.15 -6.82 -0.45
C LEU A 27 8.39 -7.72 -0.40
N LYS A 28 8.21 -9.03 -0.19
CA LYS A 28 9.30 -10.01 -0.19
C LYS A 28 9.65 -10.51 -1.59
N GLU A 29 8.77 -10.34 -2.57
CA GLU A 29 9.03 -10.69 -3.96
C GLU A 29 10.02 -9.70 -4.60
N ASP A 30 10.97 -10.24 -5.37
CA ASP A 30 12.04 -9.45 -5.99
C ASP A 30 11.50 -8.34 -6.88
N GLY A 31 12.09 -7.15 -6.74
CA GLY A 31 11.75 -5.98 -7.54
C GLY A 31 10.48 -5.23 -7.13
N ASN A 32 9.58 -5.83 -6.33
CA ASN A 32 8.35 -5.15 -5.89
C ASN A 32 8.62 -3.98 -4.95
N ARG A 33 9.72 -4.06 -4.18
CA ARG A 33 10.19 -2.99 -3.28
C ARG A 33 10.55 -1.70 -4.01
N ASN A 34 11.01 -1.82 -5.25
CA ASN A 34 11.39 -0.68 -6.09
C ASN A 34 10.23 -0.12 -6.93
N LEU A 35 9.00 -0.60 -6.72
CA LEU A 35 7.83 -0.06 -7.40
C LEU A 35 7.36 1.22 -6.76
N GLU A 36 6.83 2.11 -7.61
CA GLU A 36 6.04 3.24 -7.16
C GLU A 36 4.83 2.72 -6.35
N LEU A 37 4.49 3.44 -5.28
CA LEU A 37 3.50 2.99 -4.30
C LEU A 37 2.14 2.67 -4.91
N THR A 38 1.57 3.51 -5.78
CA THR A 38 0.27 3.21 -6.42
C THR A 38 0.32 1.97 -7.30
N ARG A 39 1.45 1.72 -7.98
CA ARG A 39 1.66 0.48 -8.74
C ARG A 39 1.75 -0.75 -7.84
N LEU A 40 2.44 -0.64 -6.71
CA LEU A 40 2.50 -1.71 -5.70
C LEU A 40 1.11 -2.00 -5.12
N MET A 41 0.35 -0.97 -4.76
CA MET A 41 -1.02 -1.10 -4.26
C MET A 41 -1.96 -1.72 -5.31
N THR A 42 -1.77 -1.42 -6.59
CA THR A 42 -2.53 -2.04 -7.69
C THR A 42 -2.26 -3.54 -7.80
N ARG A 43 -0.99 -3.96 -7.70
CA ARG A 43 -0.61 -5.38 -7.67
C ARG A 43 -1.21 -6.09 -6.45
N LEU A 44 -1.24 -5.41 -5.30
CA LEU A 44 -1.90 -5.91 -4.10
C LEU A 44 -3.40 -6.14 -4.32
N SER A 45 -4.13 -5.15 -4.87
CA SER A 45 -5.55 -5.31 -5.18
C SER A 45 -5.81 -6.51 -6.10
N HIS A 46 -5.03 -6.65 -7.17
CA HIS A 46 -5.11 -7.79 -8.08
C HIS A 46 -4.87 -9.11 -7.33
N ARG A 47 -3.79 -9.21 -6.55
CA ARG A 47 -3.44 -10.44 -5.84
C ARG A 47 -4.53 -10.85 -4.85
N VAL A 48 -5.06 -9.91 -4.07
CA VAL A 48 -6.16 -10.19 -3.12
C VAL A 48 -7.41 -10.65 -3.87
N ALA A 49 -7.85 -9.93 -4.90
CA ALA A 49 -9.08 -10.24 -5.63
C ALA A 49 -9.08 -11.64 -6.28
N TYR A 50 -7.95 -12.02 -6.89
CA TYR A 50 -7.84 -13.28 -7.62
C TYR A 50 -7.42 -14.46 -6.74
N SER A 51 -6.53 -14.26 -5.76
CA SER A 51 -6.01 -15.37 -4.95
C SER A 51 -6.86 -15.69 -3.73
N PHE A 52 -7.59 -14.72 -3.17
CA PHE A 52 -8.38 -14.96 -1.96
C PHE A 52 -9.81 -15.40 -2.29
N GLN A 53 -10.32 -16.37 -1.53
CA GLN A 53 -11.73 -16.71 -1.44
C GLN A 53 -12.00 -17.22 -0.02
N ALA A 54 -13.03 -16.67 0.62
CA ALA A 54 -13.41 -17.10 1.95
C ALA A 54 -13.92 -18.55 1.93
N LYS A 55 -13.49 -19.34 2.91
CA LYS A 55 -13.84 -20.75 3.06
C LYS A 55 -14.69 -20.95 4.30
N GLY A 56 -15.70 -21.82 4.19
CA GLY A 56 -16.55 -22.24 5.30
C GLY A 56 -17.65 -21.26 5.71
N GLY A 57 -18.63 -21.80 6.45
CA GLY A 57 -19.76 -21.05 7.00
C GLY A 57 -20.58 -20.26 5.96
N ASN A 58 -21.20 -19.17 6.43
CA ASN A 58 -22.08 -18.31 5.64
C ASN A 58 -21.32 -17.37 4.67
N PHE A 59 -19.99 -17.36 4.75
CA PHE A 59 -19.14 -16.52 3.91
C PHE A 59 -18.39 -17.30 2.84
N ALA A 60 -18.66 -18.61 2.73
CA ALA A 60 -18.05 -19.46 1.71
C ALA A 60 -18.24 -18.84 0.31
N GLY A 61 -17.15 -18.77 -0.45
CA GLY A 61 -17.15 -18.25 -1.81
C GLY A 61 -17.04 -16.72 -1.92
N LYS A 62 -17.19 -15.97 -0.81
CA LYS A 62 -17.05 -14.51 -0.83
C LYS A 62 -15.61 -14.07 -1.08
N LYS A 63 -15.47 -12.85 -1.59
CA LYS A 63 -14.22 -12.26 -2.05
C LYS A 63 -13.91 -10.98 -1.27
N GLU A 64 -12.64 -10.59 -1.28
CA GLU A 64 -12.13 -9.34 -0.72
C GLU A 64 -11.57 -8.50 -1.87
N MET A 65 -11.81 -7.19 -1.85
CA MET A 65 -11.25 -6.24 -2.82
C MET A 65 -10.70 -5.02 -2.07
N PRO A 66 -9.37 -4.82 -2.04
CA PRO A 66 -8.78 -3.63 -1.45
C PRO A 66 -9.17 -2.34 -2.15
N CYS A 67 -9.30 -1.26 -1.38
CA CYS A 67 -9.66 0.06 -1.89
C CYS A 67 -8.52 1.07 -1.66
N LEU A 68 -7.97 1.60 -2.76
CA LEU A 68 -6.96 2.65 -2.72
C LEU A 68 -7.63 4.01 -2.91
N VAL A 69 -7.51 4.86 -1.89
CA VAL A 69 -7.83 6.29 -1.97
C VAL A 69 -6.55 7.05 -1.67
N THR A 70 -6.13 7.91 -2.59
CA THR A 70 -4.88 8.65 -2.48
C THR A 70 -5.06 10.11 -2.90
N ARG A 71 -4.29 11.00 -2.25
CA ARG A 71 -4.12 12.42 -2.61
C ARG A 71 -2.65 12.75 -2.90
N LEU A 72 -1.85 11.72 -3.19
CA LEU A 72 -0.44 11.90 -3.54
C LEU A 72 -0.35 12.74 -4.82
N THR A 73 0.52 13.75 -4.79
CA THR A 73 0.79 14.64 -5.94
C THR A 73 2.09 14.30 -6.65
N ARG A 74 2.83 13.31 -6.13
CA ARG A 74 4.12 12.84 -6.63
C ARG A 74 4.21 11.33 -6.47
N GLU A 75 5.04 10.73 -7.31
CA GLU A 75 5.42 9.32 -7.18
C GLU A 75 6.30 9.14 -5.93
N VAL A 76 6.02 8.09 -5.18
CA VAL A 76 6.76 7.77 -3.96
C VAL A 76 7.22 6.32 -3.99
N PHE A 77 8.43 6.08 -3.48
CA PHE A 77 9.09 4.79 -3.49
C PHE A 77 9.49 4.40 -2.06
N PRO A 78 8.52 4.16 -1.17
CA PRO A 78 8.78 4.04 0.27
C PRO A 78 9.57 2.79 0.67
N PHE A 79 9.67 1.80 -0.21
CA PHE A 79 10.33 0.52 0.06
C PHE A 79 11.56 0.29 -0.82
N ALA A 80 11.96 1.27 -1.64
CA ALA A 80 13.10 1.11 -2.53
C ALA A 80 14.39 0.86 -1.73
N GLU A 81 15.22 -0.03 -2.24
CA GLU A 81 16.50 -0.34 -1.60
C GLU A 81 17.45 0.87 -1.78
N PRO A 82 18.16 1.29 -0.72
CA PRO A 82 19.12 2.38 -0.80
C PRO A 82 20.32 1.93 -1.64
N GLY A 83 20.40 2.36 -2.91
CA GLY A 83 21.53 2.03 -3.77
C GLY A 83 21.25 1.97 -5.28
N LYS A 84 20.03 2.22 -5.73
CA LYS A 84 19.74 2.36 -7.16
C LYS A 84 19.17 3.74 -7.45
N ASP A 85 20.08 4.70 -7.60
CA ASP A 85 19.80 6.04 -8.12
C ASP A 85 19.36 5.93 -9.60
N SER A 86 18.17 5.39 -9.84
CA SER A 86 17.45 5.75 -11.06
C SER A 86 16.97 7.18 -10.85
N GLY A 87 17.43 8.12 -11.69
CA GLY A 87 17.13 9.55 -11.63
C GLY A 87 15.65 9.96 -11.77
N ALA A 88 14.72 9.16 -11.27
CA ALA A 88 13.37 9.56 -10.97
C ALA A 88 13.40 10.39 -9.67
N ALA A 89 12.96 11.64 -9.75
CA ALA A 89 12.79 12.56 -8.63
C ALA A 89 11.64 12.13 -7.68
N GLY A 90 11.64 10.86 -7.25
CA GLY A 90 10.67 10.29 -6.34
C GLY A 90 11.08 10.50 -4.89
N LEU A 91 10.11 10.77 -4.01
CA LEU A 91 10.38 10.90 -2.58
C LEU A 91 10.47 9.50 -1.95
N SER A 92 11.59 9.18 -1.31
CA SER A 92 11.74 7.99 -0.49
C SER A 92 11.16 8.23 0.91
N ALA A 93 10.65 7.20 1.57
CA ALA A 93 10.15 7.33 2.94
C ALA A 93 11.26 7.75 3.92
N THR A 94 12.50 7.33 3.67
CA THR A 94 13.66 7.71 4.49
C THR A 94 14.02 9.18 4.36
N SER A 95 13.82 9.80 3.19
CA SER A 95 14.07 11.23 3.02
C SER A 95 13.01 12.14 3.65
N LEU A 96 11.81 11.61 3.94
CA LEU A 96 10.75 12.34 4.65
C LEU A 96 10.94 12.37 6.18
N LEU A 97 11.75 11.47 6.72
CA LEU A 97 12.13 11.47 8.14
C LEU A 97 13.29 12.44 8.42
N ASP A 98 13.94 12.95 7.38
CA ASP A 98 15.01 13.93 7.54
C ASP A 98 14.41 15.28 7.91
N THR A 99 14.58 15.66 9.17
CA THR A 99 13.96 16.81 9.85
C THR A 99 14.42 18.18 9.33
N GLN A 100 15.20 18.25 8.25
CA GLN A 100 15.80 19.50 7.77
C GLN A 100 14.84 20.44 7.01
N HIS A 101 13.61 20.01 6.71
CA HIS A 101 12.65 20.86 5.99
C HIS A 101 11.29 20.97 6.68
N VAL A 102 11.29 21.38 7.95
CA VAL A 102 10.08 21.91 8.60
C VAL A 102 9.71 23.22 7.88
N SER A 103 8.85 23.14 6.87
CA SER A 103 8.23 24.31 6.27
C SER A 103 7.38 24.99 7.34
N THR A 104 7.87 26.13 7.82
CA THR A 104 7.13 27.03 8.70
C THR A 104 5.89 27.49 7.96
N ARG A 105 4.73 26.89 8.24
CA ARG A 105 3.47 27.38 7.70
C ARG A 105 3.17 28.74 8.34
N THR A 106 3.29 29.80 7.55
CA THR A 106 2.76 31.12 7.91
C THR A 106 1.23 31.02 7.94
N PRO A 107 0.57 31.38 9.05
CA PRO A 107 -0.88 31.49 9.05
C PRO A 107 -1.27 32.71 8.21
N SER A 108 -1.90 32.47 7.06
CA SER A 108 -2.60 33.52 6.32
C SER A 108 -4.01 33.61 6.86
N ILE A 109 -4.22 34.51 7.82
CA ILE A 109 -5.55 35.00 8.19
C ILE A 109 -5.44 36.52 8.24
N SER A 110 -6.24 37.19 7.41
CA SER A 110 -6.68 38.58 7.56
C SER A 110 -8.14 38.59 7.96
#